data_AF-A0AAV0LHG6-F1
#
_entry.id   AF-A0AAV0LHG6-F1
#
_cell.length_a   1.000
_cell.length_b   1.000
_cell.length_c   1.000
_cell.angle_alpha   90.00
_cell.angle_beta   90.00
_cell.angle_gamma   90.00
#
_symmetry.space_group_name_H-M   'P 1'
#
loop_
_entity.id
_entity.type
_entity.pdbx_description
1 polymer ?
#
loop_
_entity_poly.entity_id
_entity_poly.type
_entity_poly.pdbx_seq_one_letter_code
_entity_poly.pdbx_strand_id
1 'polypeptide(L)'
;DLDLERGEDISLSLLEAIERSAVYIVIFSPNYADSPWCLDELVKILQCGERYGRRVIPVFYGGVDPSHVENQTGSYRKLPAVETVGRIRSWRTALTKSAAISGFSSQVTRYGLHNLSRFFHNPESNLIGLLL
;
A
#
# COMPACT_ATOMS: atom_id res chain seq x y z
N ASP A 1 21.87 -4.26 -0.83
CA ASP A 1 21.41 -4.17 -2.23
C ASP A 1 20.20 -5.07 -2.40
N LEU A 2 19.02 -4.46 -2.28
CA LEU A 2 17.74 -5.07 -2.63
C LEU A 2 17.27 -4.32 -3.86
N ASP A 3 17.98 -4.54 -4.97
CA ASP A 3 17.53 -4.10 -6.28
C ASP A 3 16.38 -5.01 -6.69
N LEU A 4 15.16 -4.57 -6.38
CA LEU A 4 13.95 -5.17 -6.91
C LEU A 4 13.77 -4.64 -8.32
N GLU A 5 14.16 -5.47 -9.28
CA GLU A 5 14.03 -5.18 -10.71
C GLU A 5 12.59 -4.81 -11.08
N ARG A 6 12.51 -3.81 -11.94
CA ARG A 6 11.29 -3.10 -12.32
C ARG A 6 10.37 -4.03 -13.14
N GLY A 7 9.23 -4.42 -12.56
CA GLY A 7 8.02 -4.72 -13.33
C GLY A 7 7.96 -6.06 -14.08
N GLU A 8 8.66 -7.09 -13.63
CA GLU A 8 8.31 -8.47 -13.97
C GLU A 8 7.45 -9.07 -12.84
N ASP A 9 6.64 -10.08 -13.15
CA ASP A 9 5.67 -10.75 -12.27
C ASP A 9 6.01 -10.71 -10.77
N ILE A 10 5.01 -10.58 -9.89
CA ILE A 10 5.22 -10.65 -8.42
C ILE A 10 6.10 -11.85 -8.13
N SER A 11 7.37 -11.59 -7.84
CA SER A 11 8.35 -12.67 -7.79
C SER A 11 7.93 -13.60 -6.66
N LEU A 12 8.14 -14.90 -6.82
CA LEU A 12 7.85 -15.86 -5.76
C LEU A 12 8.52 -15.43 -4.44
N SER A 13 9.71 -14.83 -4.53
CA SER A 13 10.41 -14.24 -3.39
C SER A 13 9.67 -13.08 -2.72
N LEU A 14 8.99 -12.22 -3.49
CA LEU A 14 8.17 -11.13 -2.95
C LEU A 14 6.91 -11.69 -2.25
N LEU A 15 6.26 -12.68 -2.84
CA LEU A 15 5.11 -13.37 -2.22
C LEU A 15 5.51 -14.06 -0.91
N GLU A 16 6.64 -14.76 -0.89
CA GLU A 16 7.18 -15.40 0.31
C GLU A 16 7.55 -14.37 1.38
N ALA A 17 8.13 -13.23 0.99
CA ALA A 17 8.43 -12.15 1.92
C ALA A 17 7.14 -11.62 2.55
N ILE A 18 6.12 -11.32 1.75
CA ILE A 18 4.79 -10.93 2.24
C ILE A 18 4.28 -11.99 3.22
N GLU A 19 4.32 -13.28 2.85
CA GLU A 19 3.85 -14.37 3.70
C GLU A 19 4.71 -14.61 4.95
N ARG A 20 5.88 -14.02 5.10
CA ARG A 20 6.73 -14.14 6.31
C ARG A 20 6.82 -12.87 7.16
N SER A 21 6.41 -11.71 6.63
CA SER A 21 6.47 -10.42 7.35
C SER A 21 5.65 -10.42 8.64
N ALA A 22 6.18 -9.89 9.74
CA ALA A 22 5.44 -9.79 11.00
C ALA A 22 4.38 -8.67 11.01
N VAL A 23 4.58 -7.65 10.17
CA VAL A 23 3.72 -6.47 10.02
C VAL A 23 3.76 -6.03 8.56
N TYR A 24 2.70 -5.36 8.11
CA TYR A 24 2.65 -4.74 6.78
C TYR A 24 2.46 -3.23 6.92
N ILE A 25 3.27 -2.47 6.21
CA ILE A 25 3.15 -1.01 6.12
C ILE A 25 2.74 -0.67 4.70
N VAL A 26 1.61 0.02 4.55
CA VAL A 26 1.09 0.45 3.24
C VAL A 26 1.23 1.97 3.15
N ILE A 27 2.00 2.45 2.17
CA ILE A 27 2.22 3.89 1.98
C ILE A 27 1.33 4.39 0.85
N PHE A 28 0.31 5.17 1.18
CA PHE A 28 -0.57 5.82 0.24
C PHE A 28 0.03 7.16 -0.22
N SER A 29 0.43 7.23 -1.49
CA SER A 29 0.91 8.43 -2.18
C SER A 29 -0.11 8.93 -3.21
N PRO A 30 -0.03 10.19 -3.68
CA PRO A 30 -0.99 10.73 -4.64
C PRO A 30 -1.19 9.87 -5.91
N ASN A 31 -0.16 9.16 -6.36
CA ASN A 31 -0.15 8.30 -7.56
C ASN A 31 -0.30 6.79 -7.27
N TYR A 32 -0.56 6.40 -6.02
CA TYR A 32 -0.64 4.97 -5.65
C TYR A 32 -1.69 4.22 -6.47
N ALA A 33 -2.86 4.84 -6.67
CA ALA A 33 -3.98 4.25 -7.38
C ALA A 33 -3.81 4.17 -8.90
N ASP A 34 -2.77 4.79 -9.46
CA ASP A 34 -2.49 4.75 -10.90
C ASP A 34 -1.79 3.43 -11.30
N SER A 35 -1.23 2.70 -10.34
CA SER A 35 -0.50 1.46 -10.56
C SER A 35 -1.39 0.23 -10.26
N PRO A 36 -1.76 -0.59 -11.27
CA PRO A 36 -2.44 -1.87 -11.05
C PRO A 36 -1.70 -2.77 -10.07
N TRP A 37 -0.37 -2.72 -10.09
CA TRP A 37 0.48 -3.51 -9.21
C TRP A 37 0.34 -3.10 -7.75
N CYS A 38 0.40 -1.79 -7.45
CA CYS A 38 0.21 -1.32 -6.07
C CYS A 38 -1.17 -1.73 -5.52
N LEU A 39 -2.19 -1.72 -6.37
CA LEU A 39 -3.54 -2.12 -5.99
C LEU A 39 -3.68 -3.64 -5.77
N ASP A 40 -3.00 -4.47 -6.57
CA ASP A 40 -2.93 -5.92 -6.35
C ASP A 40 -2.13 -6.27 -5.09
N GLU A 41 -1.01 -5.58 -4.86
CA GLU A 41 -0.21 -5.72 -3.64
C GLU A 41 -1.08 -5.41 -2.41
N LEU A 42 -1.86 -4.33 -2.44
CA LEU A 42 -2.77 -3.99 -1.35
C LEU A 42 -3.77 -5.11 -1.06
N VAL A 43 -4.36 -5.71 -2.11
CA VAL A 43 -5.28 -6.84 -1.96
C VAL A 43 -4.58 -8.03 -1.29
N LYS A 44 -3.37 -8.39 -1.74
CA LYS A 44 -2.60 -9.51 -1.18
C LYS A 44 -2.15 -9.23 0.26
N ILE A 45 -1.73 -8.00 0.58
CA ILE A 45 -1.36 -7.57 1.93
C ILE A 45 -2.54 -7.74 2.89
N LEU A 46 -3.73 -7.28 2.50
CA LEU A 46 -4.92 -7.42 3.35
C LEU A 46 -5.32 -8.89 3.53
N GLN A 47 -5.26 -9.70 2.47
CA GLN A 47 -5.50 -11.15 2.57
C GLN A 47 -4.51 -11.84 3.51
N CYS A 48 -3.22 -11.51 3.42
CA CYS A 48 -2.21 -12.07 4.32
C CYS A 48 -2.34 -11.54 5.75
N GLY A 49 -2.71 -10.26 5.92
CA GLY A 49 -3.05 -9.68 7.22
C GLY A 49 -4.13 -10.46 7.93
N GLU A 50 -5.23 -10.75 7.22
CA GLU A 50 -6.35 -11.54 7.73
C GLU A 50 -5.96 -13.01 7.96
N ARG A 51 -5.35 -13.66 6.96
CA ARG A 51 -4.99 -15.09 7.02
C ARG A 51 -4.00 -15.43 8.14
N TYR A 52 -3.04 -14.55 8.40
CA TYR A 52 -1.97 -14.81 9.37
C TYR A 52 -2.10 -13.99 10.66
N GLY A 53 -3.20 -13.24 10.84
CA GLY A 53 -3.44 -12.42 12.03
C GLY A 53 -2.44 -11.28 12.21
N ARG A 54 -1.91 -10.74 11.12
CA ARG A 54 -0.84 -9.72 11.13
C ARG A 54 -1.42 -8.32 11.00
N ARG A 55 -0.76 -7.36 11.65
CA ARG A 55 -1.17 -5.96 11.60
C ARG A 55 -0.82 -5.36 10.23
N VAL A 56 -1.76 -4.61 9.68
CA VAL A 56 -1.57 -3.73 8.52
C VAL A 56 -1.63 -2.29 9.02
N ILE A 57 -0.66 -1.48 8.65
CA ILE A 57 -0.54 -0.09 9.10
C ILE A 57 -0.55 0.82 7.87
N PRO A 58 -1.64 1.56 7.62
CA PRO A 58 -1.67 2.54 6.54
C PRO A 58 -0.88 3.81 6.95
N VAL A 59 -0.10 4.35 6.02
CA VAL A 59 0.64 5.61 6.14
C VAL A 59 0.25 6.48 4.96
N PHE A 60 -0.20 7.71 5.22
CA PHE A 60 -0.63 8.64 4.18
C PHE A 60 0.45 9.70 3.95
N TYR A 61 1.05 9.69 2.76
CA TYR A 61 2.21 10.49 2.40
C TYR A 61 1.87 11.52 1.32
N GLY A 62 2.62 12.63 1.25
CA GLY A 62 2.49 13.60 0.17
C GLY A 62 1.16 14.38 0.16
N GLY A 63 0.54 14.58 1.33
CA GLY A 63 -0.72 15.31 1.46
C GLY A 63 -1.96 14.51 1.06
N VAL A 64 -1.87 13.18 1.00
CA VAL A 64 -3.03 12.31 0.80
C VAL A 64 -3.92 12.36 2.04
N ASP A 65 -5.19 12.74 1.84
CA ASP A 65 -6.23 12.64 2.86
C ASP A 65 -6.73 11.18 2.95
N PRO A 66 -6.77 10.56 4.14
CA PRO A 66 -7.31 9.21 4.32
C PRO A 66 -8.73 9.04 3.75
N SER A 67 -9.57 10.07 3.83
CA SER A 67 -10.93 10.05 3.31
C SER A 67 -10.97 9.94 1.77
N HIS A 68 -9.94 10.43 1.07
CA HIS A 68 -9.81 10.24 -0.38
C HIS A 68 -9.53 8.78 -0.73
N VAL A 69 -8.71 8.10 0.08
CA VAL A 69 -8.44 6.66 -0.08
C VAL A 69 -9.68 5.85 0.26
N GLU A 70 -10.33 6.15 1.39
CA GLU A 70 -11.49 5.42 1.90
C GLU A 70 -12.71 5.50 0.98
N ASN A 71 -12.99 6.69 0.46
CA ASN A 71 -14.16 6.98 -0.37
C ASN A 71 -13.85 7.00 -1.87
N GLN A 72 -12.61 6.72 -2.25
CA GLN A 72 -12.12 6.79 -3.63
C GLN A 72 -12.49 8.13 -4.30
N THR A 73 -12.06 9.23 -3.68
CA THR A 73 -12.17 10.59 -4.21
C THR A 73 -10.78 11.16 -4.49
N GLY A 74 -10.69 12.40 -4.99
CA GLY A 74 -9.40 12.99 -5.37
C GLY A 74 -8.64 12.14 -6.41
N SER A 75 -7.36 11.89 -6.16
CA SER A 75 -6.51 11.07 -7.04
C SER A 75 -6.88 9.57 -7.02
N TYR A 76 -7.60 9.10 -6.00
CA TYR A 76 -8.04 7.70 -5.88
C TYR A 76 -9.38 7.43 -6.60
N ARG A 77 -9.99 8.45 -7.20
CA ARG A 77 -11.26 8.32 -7.94
C ARG A 77 -11.11 7.48 -9.22
N LYS A 78 -9.98 7.63 -9.90
CA LYS A 78 -9.70 6.94 -11.16
C LYS A 78 -8.79 5.77 -10.85
N LEU A 79 -9.23 4.58 -11.27
CA LEU A 79 -8.43 3.36 -11.25
C LEU A 79 -8.07 2.99 -12.71
N PRO A 80 -7.07 2.12 -12.92
CA PRO A 80 -6.66 1.70 -14.25
C PRO A 80 -7.84 1.18 -15.10
N ALA A 81 -8.01 1.73 -16.30
CA ALA A 81 -9.23 1.55 -17.11
C ALA A 81 -9.29 0.23 -17.90
N VAL A 82 -8.15 -0.46 -18.08
CA VAL A 82 -8.02 -1.66 -18.94
C VAL A 82 -8.34 -2.95 -18.16
N GLU A 83 -9.03 -2.83 -17.03
CA GLU A 83 -9.11 -3.89 -16.03
C GLU A 83 -10.51 -4.46 -15.85
N THR A 84 -10.57 -5.72 -15.40
CA THR A 84 -11.85 -6.40 -15.20
C THR A 84 -12.66 -5.74 -14.08
N VAL A 85 -13.99 -5.74 -14.21
CA VAL A 85 -14.91 -5.23 -13.18
C VAL A 85 -14.69 -5.90 -11.83
N GLY A 86 -14.35 -7.21 -11.84
CA GLY A 86 -14.01 -7.96 -10.63
C GLY A 86 -12.77 -7.42 -9.93
N ARG A 87 -11.68 -7.19 -10.69
CA ARG A 87 -10.42 -6.66 -10.14
C ARG A 87 -10.59 -5.24 -9.60
N ILE A 88 -11.29 -4.37 -10.33
CA ILE A 88 -11.63 -3.01 -9.88
C ILE A 88 -12.42 -3.04 -8.57
N ARG A 89 -13.39 -3.95 -8.41
CA ARG A 89 -14.15 -4.11 -7.16
C ARG A 89 -13.26 -4.55 -5.99
N SER A 90 -12.34 -5.49 -6.22
CA SER A 90 -11.38 -5.92 -5.21
C SER A 90 -10.49 -4.76 -4.76
N TRP A 91 -9.99 -3.96 -5.70
CA TRP A 91 -9.17 -2.78 -5.40
C TRP A 91 -9.91 -1.74 -4.57
N ARG A 92 -11.15 -1.38 -4.96
CA ARG A 92 -11.96 -0.44 -4.17
C ARG A 92 -12.20 -0.94 -2.76
N THR A 93 -12.55 -2.22 -2.62
CA THR A 93 -12.75 -2.85 -1.31
C THR A 93 -11.47 -2.77 -0.47
N ALA A 94 -10.32 -3.03 -1.08
CA ALA A 94 -9.03 -2.99 -0.42
C ALA A 94 -8.65 -1.57 0.04
N LEU A 95 -8.84 -0.57 -0.81
CA LEU A 95 -8.63 0.85 -0.48
C LEU A 95 -9.52 1.30 0.68
N THR A 96 -10.83 1.01 0.63
CA THR A 96 -11.75 1.33 1.73
C THR A 96 -11.35 0.62 3.02
N LYS A 97 -11.12 -0.71 2.98
CA LYS A 97 -10.75 -1.48 4.17
C LYS A 97 -9.47 -0.95 4.82
N SER A 98 -8.42 -0.72 4.02
CA SER A 98 -7.12 -0.28 4.51
C SER A 98 -7.16 1.13 5.12
N ALA A 99 -7.87 2.06 4.50
CA ALA A 99 -8.02 3.42 5.04
C ALA A 99 -8.80 3.44 6.37
N ALA A 100 -9.80 2.56 6.51
CA ALA A 100 -10.58 2.40 7.74
C ALA A 100 -9.77 1.83 8.94
N ILE A 101 -8.58 1.25 8.71
CA ILE A 101 -7.71 0.72 9.78
C ILE A 101 -7.20 1.83 10.72
N SER A 102 -7.26 3.09 10.28
CA SER A 102 -6.82 4.27 11.04
C SER A 102 -7.64 4.54 12.33
N GLY A 103 -8.77 3.85 12.55
CA GLY A 103 -9.64 4.03 13.73
C GLY A 103 -9.19 3.32 15.02
N PHE A 104 -8.23 2.38 14.99
CA PHE A 104 -7.90 1.53 16.16
C PHE A 104 -6.48 1.68 16.75
N SER A 105 -5.69 2.68 16.36
CA SER A 105 -4.39 2.89 17.01
C SER A 105 -4.01 4.36 17.16
N SER A 106 -4.51 4.98 18.22
CA SER A 106 -4.14 6.33 18.67
C SER A 106 -2.72 6.45 19.24
N GLN A 107 -1.76 5.59 18.86
CA GLN A 107 -0.39 5.64 19.40
C GLN A 107 0.76 5.58 18.38
N VAL A 108 0.51 5.42 17.08
CA VAL A 108 1.60 5.29 16.09
C VAL A 108 2.08 6.65 15.54
N THR A 109 1.41 7.76 15.87
CA THR A 109 1.75 9.09 15.32
C THR A 109 3.05 9.71 15.86
N ARG A 110 3.79 9.03 16.77
CA ARG A 110 4.92 9.66 17.47
C ARG A 110 6.22 8.85 17.56
N TYR A 111 6.45 7.90 16.65
CA TYR A 111 7.82 7.43 16.38
C TYR A 111 8.30 7.95 15.03
N GLY A 112 8.93 9.13 15.08
CA GLY A 112 10.06 9.47 14.20
C GLY A 112 9.87 9.36 12.69
N LEU A 113 8.88 10.04 12.12
CA LEU A 113 8.80 10.28 10.66
C LEU A 113 10.02 11.02 10.08
N HIS A 114 10.89 11.59 10.93
CA HIS A 114 12.14 12.25 10.51
C HIS A 114 13.12 11.32 9.78
N ASN A 115 13.08 10.00 10.02
CA ASN A 115 13.97 9.05 9.37
C ASN A 115 13.45 8.51 8.02
N LEU A 116 12.16 8.69 7.72
CA LEU A 116 11.63 8.27 6.42
C LEU A 116 11.98 9.26 5.28
N SER A 117 12.34 10.50 5.62
CA SER A 117 12.76 11.52 4.64
C SER A 117 13.91 11.06 3.72
N ARG A 118 14.82 10.22 4.23
CA ARG A 118 15.93 9.63 3.45
C ARG A 118 15.47 8.57 2.45
N PHE A 119 14.35 7.90 2.70
CA PHE A 119 13.74 6.96 1.76
C PHE A 119 12.96 7.69 0.66
N PHE A 120 12.44 8.89 0.94
CA PHE A 120 11.56 9.64 0.03
C PHE A 120 12.25 10.67 -0.89
N HIS A 121 13.55 10.96 -0.71
CA HIS A 121 14.25 12.00 -1.47
C HIS A 121 14.99 11.52 -2.73
N ASN A 122 14.80 10.26 -3.14
CA ASN A 122 15.37 9.77 -4.39
C ASN A 122 14.33 9.96 -5.52
N PRO A 123 14.57 10.83 -6.52
CA PRO A 123 13.66 10.98 -7.67
C PRO A 123 13.55 9.72 -8.54
N GLU A 124 14.36 8.69 -8.29
CA GLU A 124 14.24 7.35 -8.87
C GLU A 124 13.61 6.32 -7.92
N SER A 125 13.19 6.70 -6.70
CA SER A 125 12.55 5.78 -5.76
C SER A 125 11.11 5.47 -6.17
N ASN A 126 10.95 4.42 -6.97
CA ASN A 126 9.78 3.56 -6.93
C ASN A 126 9.73 2.93 -5.52
N LEU A 127 9.13 3.63 -4.56
CA LEU A 127 8.82 3.05 -3.26
C LEU A 127 7.69 2.04 -3.45
N ILE A 128 8.12 0.83 -3.80
CA ILE A 128 7.46 -0.45 -3.62
C ILE A 128 6.75 -0.40 -2.27
N GLY A 129 5.47 -0.74 -2.25
CA GLY A 129 4.68 -0.94 -1.04
C GLY A 129 5.13 -2.19 -0.30
N LEU A 130 6.43 -2.26 0.01
CA LEU A 130 7.07 -3.26 0.82
C LEU A 130 8.41 -2.69 1.21
N LEU A 131 8.72 -2.60 2.50
CA LEU A 131 9.94 -3.21 3.02
C LEU A 131 10.02 -3.11 4.55
N LEU A 132 10.34 -4.28 5.13
CA LEU A 132 10.98 -4.55 6.42
C LEU A 132 10.14 -4.40 7.70
#